data_AF-A0A9D9FCT1-F1
#
_entry.id   AF-A0A9D9FCT1-F1
#
_cell.length_a   1.000
_cell.length_b   1.000
_cell.length_c   1.000
_cell.angle_alpha   90.00
_cell.angle_beta   90.00
_cell.angle_gamma   90.00
#
_symmetry.space_group_name_H-M   'P 1'
#
loop_
_entity.id
_entity.type
_entity.pdbx_description
1 polymer ?
#
loop_
_entity_poly.entity_id
_entity_poly.type
_entity_poly.pdbx_seq_one_letter_code
_entity_poly.pdbx_strand_id
1 'polypeptide(L)'
;MRCSGESILKPISNQPIHRVPVRPGAIALVDPCDAALAREYEWRRGGTGDRYAVALIRNGNSLTTVYLHRLIMGAVPGDLVDHIDGNPMNCCRANLRLVDRSENASNIRETANSTCYRNVAWHKKRNRYQARVQRQGGSFRGPFRKDAAEAARDADMLLRGIFPGICRLNFPDGDELPILRKNDAGDSHA
;
A
#
# COMPACT_ATOMS: atom_id res chain seq x y z
N MET A 1 32.70 23.49 22.01
CA MET A 1 32.64 22.50 20.90
C MET A 1 32.83 21.14 21.54
N ARG A 2 31.94 20.15 21.50
CA ARG A 2 30.95 19.76 20.49
C ARG A 2 29.71 19.22 21.21
N CYS A 3 28.52 19.61 20.75
CA CYS A 3 27.28 18.97 21.13
C CYS A 3 27.26 17.57 20.50
N SER A 4 27.33 16.53 21.34
CA SER A 4 27.10 15.15 20.92
C SER A 4 25.60 14.97 20.76
N GLY A 5 25.14 14.81 19.51
CA GLY A 5 23.74 14.56 19.20
C GLY A 5 23.30 13.20 19.75
N GLU A 6 22.39 13.22 20.72
CA GLU A 6 21.57 12.06 21.05
C GLU A 6 20.47 11.91 20.00
N SER A 7 20.70 11.06 19.00
CA SER A 7 19.63 10.49 18.19
C SER A 7 19.31 9.09 18.72
N ILE A 8 18.43 9.02 19.71
CA ILE A 8 17.84 7.76 20.16
C ILE A 8 16.38 7.78 19.70
N LEU A 9 16.11 6.89 18.75
CA LEU A 9 14.81 6.63 18.14
C LEU A 9 13.74 6.45 19.23
N LYS A 10 12.67 7.27 19.14
CA LYS A 10 11.49 7.09 20.00
C LYS A 10 10.68 5.88 19.51
N PRO A 11 10.18 5.01 20.40
CA PRO A 11 9.26 3.95 20.03
C PRO A 11 7.92 4.57 19.60
N ILE A 12 7.50 4.33 18.36
CA ILE A 12 6.23 4.81 17.80
C ILE A 12 5.17 3.73 18.03
N SER A 13 4.55 3.68 19.21
CA SER A 13 3.38 2.79 19.40
C SER A 13 2.37 3.23 20.46
N ASN A 14 2.26 4.54 20.75
CA ASN A 14 1.23 5.03 21.68
C ASN A 14 0.69 6.43 21.34
N GLN A 15 0.55 6.74 20.05
CA GLN A 15 -0.17 7.96 19.68
C GLN A 15 -1.68 7.74 19.88
N PRO A 16 -2.40 8.69 20.49
CA PRO A 16 -3.85 8.60 20.59
C PRO A 16 -4.43 8.49 19.18
N ILE A 17 -5.43 7.63 19.00
CA ILE A 17 -6.11 7.45 17.70
C ILE A 17 -7.50 8.06 17.80
N HIS A 18 -7.89 8.84 16.81
CA HIS A 18 -9.24 9.34 16.68
C HIS A 18 -10.10 8.41 15.82
N ARG A 19 -11.30 8.08 16.30
CA ARG A 19 -12.23 7.14 15.65
C ARG A 19 -13.33 7.93 14.95
N VAL A 20 -13.40 7.78 13.63
CA VAL A 20 -14.36 8.46 12.76
C VAL A 20 -15.43 7.46 12.33
N PRO A 21 -16.73 7.68 12.64
CA PRO A 21 -17.80 6.80 12.19
C PRO A 21 -17.94 6.81 10.67
N VAL A 22 -18.07 5.62 10.07
CA VAL A 22 -18.30 5.41 8.64
C VAL A 22 -19.54 4.56 8.46
N ARG A 23 -20.57 5.10 7.81
CA ARG A 23 -21.86 4.40 7.70
C ARG A 23 -21.84 3.33 6.58
N PRO A 24 -22.51 2.18 6.77
CA PRO A 24 -23.07 1.69 8.03
C PRO A 24 -22.01 0.94 8.87
N GLY A 25 -21.92 1.25 10.17
CA GLY A 25 -21.26 0.41 11.17
C GLY A 25 -19.74 0.26 11.12
N ALA A 26 -19.05 0.96 10.22
CA ALA A 26 -17.59 0.94 10.13
C ALA A 26 -16.95 2.11 10.90
N ILE A 27 -15.66 2.00 11.19
CA ILE A 27 -14.87 3.03 11.87
C ILE A 27 -13.57 3.22 11.11
N ALA A 28 -13.27 4.46 10.75
CA ALA A 28 -11.96 4.86 10.28
C ALA A 28 -11.11 5.41 11.43
N LEU A 29 -9.79 5.22 11.33
CA LEU A 29 -8.79 5.69 12.27
C LEU A 29 -8.06 6.87 11.65
N VAL A 30 -7.90 7.96 12.40
CA VAL A 30 -7.12 9.15 11.98
C VAL A 30 -6.28 9.65 13.14
N ASP A 31 -5.25 10.42 12.83
CA ASP A 31 -4.46 11.09 13.86
C ASP A 31 -5.30 12.18 14.57
N PRO A 32 -5.05 12.48 15.85
CA PRO A 32 -5.83 13.45 16.61
C PRO A 32 -5.79 14.86 16.02
N CYS A 33 -4.69 15.24 15.38
CA CYS A 33 -4.55 16.53 14.70
C CYS A 33 -5.48 16.67 13.49
N ASP A 34 -5.87 15.55 12.87
CA ASP A 34 -6.75 15.51 11.70
C ASP A 34 -8.23 15.31 12.08
N ALA A 35 -8.52 15.19 13.38
CA ALA A 35 -9.86 14.90 13.87
C ALA A 35 -10.88 16.02 13.58
N ALA A 36 -10.43 17.27 13.46
CA ALA A 36 -11.30 18.38 13.06
C ALA A 36 -11.68 18.26 11.57
N LEU A 37 -10.69 18.06 10.72
CA LEU A 37 -10.84 17.88 9.27
C LEU A 37 -11.74 16.66 8.95
N ALA A 38 -11.54 15.55 9.64
CA ALA A 38 -12.35 14.35 9.45
C ALA A 38 -13.81 14.50 9.90
N ARG A 39 -14.15 15.50 10.71
CA ARG A 39 -15.53 15.76 11.16
C ARG A 39 -16.33 16.67 10.24
N GLU A 40 -15.70 17.27 9.24
CA GLU A 40 -16.37 18.16 8.29
C GLU A 40 -17.44 17.44 7.46
N TYR A 41 -17.35 16.11 7.34
CA TYR A 41 -18.20 15.33 6.44
C TYR A 41 -18.81 14.12 7.12
N GLU A 42 -19.96 13.69 6.60
CA GLU A 42 -20.52 12.38 6.90
C GLU A 42 -19.90 11.31 5.98
N TRP A 43 -19.24 10.34 6.60
CA TRP A 43 -18.56 9.27 5.88
C TRP A 43 -19.46 8.06 5.68
N ARG A 44 -19.33 7.45 4.52
CA ARG A 44 -19.88 6.15 4.18
C ARG A 44 -18.82 5.29 3.51
N ARG A 45 -19.08 3.99 3.41
CA ARG A 45 -18.25 3.11 2.60
C ARG A 45 -18.42 3.46 1.10
N GLY A 46 -17.33 3.33 0.34
CA GLY A 46 -17.35 3.52 -1.10
C GLY A 46 -16.02 3.22 -1.80
N GLY A 47 -15.91 3.64 -3.05
CA GLY A 47 -14.77 3.34 -3.92
C GLY A 47 -14.73 1.87 -4.36
N THR A 48 -13.59 1.41 -4.86
CA THR A 48 -13.42 0.04 -5.35
C THR A 48 -13.65 -0.99 -4.23
N GLY A 49 -14.66 -1.84 -4.42
CA GLY A 49 -15.03 -2.89 -3.45
C GLY A 49 -15.65 -2.36 -2.16
N ASP A 50 -16.14 -1.11 -2.15
CA ASP A 50 -16.78 -0.50 -0.98
C ASP A 50 -15.90 -0.50 0.28
N ARG A 51 -14.58 -0.31 0.09
CA ARG A 51 -13.61 -0.45 1.18
C ARG A 51 -13.17 0.86 1.80
N TYR A 52 -13.33 1.99 1.11
CA TYR A 52 -12.82 3.28 1.58
C TYR A 52 -13.88 4.09 2.31
N ALA A 53 -13.46 4.94 3.25
CA ALA A 53 -14.29 6.02 3.78
C ALA A 53 -14.40 7.15 2.74
N VAL A 54 -15.63 7.40 2.28
CA VAL A 54 -15.95 8.45 1.30
C VAL A 54 -17.09 9.35 1.77
N ALA A 55 -17.05 10.61 1.35
CA ALA A 55 -18.12 11.57 1.50
C ALA A 55 -18.57 12.06 0.11
N LEU A 56 -19.82 12.48 -0.01
CA LEU A 56 -20.36 13.07 -1.23
C LEU A 56 -20.64 14.55 -0.99
N ILE A 57 -19.97 15.40 -1.75
CA ILE A 57 -20.13 16.85 -1.67
C ILE A 57 -20.90 17.33 -2.91
N ARG A 58 -21.95 18.11 -2.68
CA ARG A 58 -22.75 18.70 -3.76
C ARG A 58 -22.15 20.04 -4.17
N ASN A 59 -21.78 20.14 -5.44
CA ASN A 59 -21.28 21.35 -6.09
C ASN A 59 -22.26 21.74 -7.19
N GLY A 60 -23.27 22.55 -6.85
CA GLY A 60 -24.37 22.89 -7.75
C GLY A 60 -25.14 21.64 -8.21
N ASN A 61 -25.17 21.40 -9.53
CA ASN A 61 -25.83 20.23 -10.12
C ASN A 61 -24.96 18.98 -10.13
N SER A 62 -23.69 19.07 -9.70
CA SER A 62 -22.75 17.95 -9.71
C SER A 62 -22.48 17.43 -8.30
N LEU A 63 -22.17 16.13 -8.21
CA LEU A 63 -21.79 15.47 -6.97
C LEU A 63 -20.34 15.01 -7.08
N THR A 64 -19.52 15.38 -6.10
CA THR A 64 -18.10 15.02 -6.06
C THR A 64 -17.85 14.08 -4.89
N THR A 65 -17.08 13.02 -5.13
CA THR A 65 -16.67 12.09 -4.08
C THR A 65 -15.36 12.56 -3.46
N VAL A 66 -15.35 12.73 -2.15
CA VAL A 66 -14.14 12.98 -1.35
C VAL A 66 -13.77 11.70 -0.61
N TYR A 67 -12.48 11.37 -0.59
CA TYR A 67 -11.95 10.22 0.14
C TYR A 67 -11.22 10.70 1.38
N LEU A 68 -11.48 10.08 2.54
CA LEU A 68 -10.89 10.50 3.82
C LEU A 68 -9.36 10.51 3.76
N HIS A 69 -8.75 9.40 3.31
CA HIS A 69 -7.29 9.29 3.19
C HIS A 69 -6.67 10.36 2.27
N ARG A 70 -7.39 10.82 1.23
CA ARG A 70 -6.92 11.92 0.36
C ARG A 70 -7.05 13.27 1.05
N LEU A 71 -8.15 13.48 1.77
CA LEU A 71 -8.39 14.69 2.55
C LEU A 71 -7.28 14.89 3.60
N ILE A 72 -6.94 13.84 4.35
CA ILE A 72 -5.86 13.87 5.35
C ILE A 72 -4.51 14.24 4.73
N MET A 73 -4.20 13.68 3.55
CA MET A 73 -2.94 13.94 2.85
C MET A 73 -2.92 15.25 2.07
N GLY A 74 -4.04 15.99 1.99
CA GLY A 74 -4.15 17.18 1.14
C GLY A 74 -3.90 16.88 -0.34
N ALA A 75 -4.23 15.67 -0.79
CA ALA A 75 -3.85 15.17 -2.11
C ALA A 75 -4.63 15.87 -3.24
N VAL A 76 -3.91 16.44 -4.21
CA VAL A 76 -4.50 17.18 -5.35
C VAL A 76 -4.97 16.24 -6.46
N PRO A 77 -5.80 16.69 -7.42
CA PRO A 77 -6.19 15.86 -8.55
C PRO A 77 -4.98 15.30 -9.29
N GLY A 78 -4.93 13.97 -9.45
CA GLY A 78 -3.81 13.25 -10.06
C GLY A 78 -2.93 12.50 -9.07
N ASP A 79 -2.86 12.95 -7.81
CA ASP A 79 -2.12 12.25 -6.76
C ASP A 79 -2.77 10.90 -6.44
N LEU A 80 -1.93 9.91 -6.13
CA LEU A 80 -2.36 8.65 -5.55
C LEU A 80 -1.86 8.56 -4.11
N VAL A 81 -2.74 8.14 -3.22
CA VAL A 81 -2.43 7.92 -1.82
C VAL A 81 -2.64 6.44 -1.52
N ASP A 82 -1.60 5.77 -1.04
CA ASP A 82 -1.60 4.34 -0.70
C ASP A 82 -1.59 4.14 0.82
N HIS A 83 -2.18 3.02 1.27
CA HIS A 83 -2.19 2.62 2.67
C HIS A 83 -1.11 1.55 2.87
N ILE A 84 -0.13 1.83 3.72
CA ILE A 84 1.05 0.97 3.93
C ILE A 84 0.61 -0.42 4.44
N ASP A 85 -0.26 -0.47 5.45
CA ASP A 85 -0.82 -1.72 5.99
C ASP A 85 -1.85 -2.39 5.05
N GLY A 86 -2.33 -1.67 4.04
CA GLY A 86 -3.40 -2.11 3.15
C GLY A 86 -4.80 -2.11 3.78
N ASN A 87 -5.00 -1.51 4.95
CA ASN A 87 -6.29 -1.31 5.58
C ASN A 87 -6.86 0.08 5.18
N PRO A 88 -7.90 0.14 4.31
CA PRO A 88 -8.44 1.41 3.84
C PRO A 88 -9.17 2.25 4.91
N MET A 89 -9.39 1.68 6.10
CA MET A 89 -9.96 2.38 7.26
C MET A 89 -8.88 2.92 8.20
N ASN A 90 -7.59 2.59 8.01
CA ASN A 90 -6.50 3.18 8.77
C ASN A 90 -5.94 4.39 8.02
N CYS A 91 -6.52 5.56 8.26
CA CYS A 91 -6.18 6.82 7.61
C CYS A 91 -5.21 7.68 8.45
N CYS A 92 -4.50 7.12 9.43
CA CYS A 92 -3.43 7.84 10.13
C CYS A 92 -2.29 8.18 9.16
N ARG A 93 -1.71 9.37 9.27
CA ARG A 93 -0.67 9.88 8.36
C ARG A 93 0.53 8.95 8.28
N ALA A 94 0.93 8.35 9.40
CA ALA A 94 2.02 7.37 9.44
C ALA A 94 1.73 6.09 8.62
N ASN A 95 0.45 5.80 8.33
CA ASN A 95 0.02 4.68 7.49
C ASN A 95 -0.27 5.10 6.03
N LEU A 96 -0.23 6.39 5.71
CA LEU A 96 -0.52 6.92 4.37
C LEU A 96 0.77 7.37 3.68
N ARG A 97 0.80 7.23 2.36
CA ARG A 97 1.89 7.76 1.53
C ARG A 97 1.40 8.20 0.16
N LEU A 98 2.02 9.25 -0.38
CA LEU A 98 1.88 9.60 -1.78
C LEU A 98 2.69 8.61 -2.62
N VAL A 99 2.10 8.08 -3.67
CA VAL A 99 2.74 7.13 -4.57
C VAL A 99 2.51 7.53 -6.02
N ASP A 100 3.45 7.17 -6.88
CA ASP A 100 3.24 7.23 -8.33
C ASP A 100 2.38 6.04 -8.82
N ARG A 101 1.86 6.13 -10.05
CA ARG A 101 1.02 5.07 -10.64
C ARG A 101 1.73 3.72 -10.71
N SER A 102 3.05 3.72 -10.98
CA SER A 102 3.85 2.50 -11.07
C SER A 102 4.15 1.89 -9.70
N GLU A 103 4.33 2.70 -8.67
CA GLU A 103 4.50 2.30 -7.27
C GLU A 103 3.23 1.62 -6.76
N ASN A 104 2.07 2.27 -6.95
CA ASN A 104 0.78 1.71 -6.57
C ASN A 104 0.50 0.36 -7.28
N ALA A 105 0.75 0.28 -8.59
CA ALA A 105 0.59 -0.96 -9.35
C ALA A 105 1.58 -2.05 -8.89
N SER A 106 2.80 -1.65 -8.51
CA SER A 106 3.79 -2.56 -7.95
C SER A 106 3.47 -3.01 -6.52
N ASN A 107 2.45 -2.44 -5.88
CA ASN A 107 1.99 -2.81 -4.53
C ASN A 107 0.67 -3.62 -4.49
N ILE A 108 0.18 -4.15 -5.62
CA ILE A 108 -0.93 -5.14 -5.65
C ILE A 108 -0.75 -6.29 -4.63
N ARG A 109 -1.79 -6.61 -3.86
CA ARG A 109 -1.68 -7.51 -2.70
C ARG A 109 -1.58 -8.99 -3.05
N GLU A 110 -2.14 -9.40 -4.19
CA GLU A 110 -2.31 -10.81 -4.56
C GLU A 110 -1.50 -11.17 -5.81
N THR A 111 -0.92 -12.37 -5.81
CA THR A 111 -0.32 -12.99 -7.00
C THR A 111 -1.32 -13.96 -7.62
N ALA A 112 -1.71 -13.70 -8.87
CA ALA A 112 -2.58 -14.59 -9.65
C ALA A 112 -1.81 -15.39 -10.72
N ASN A 113 -0.49 -15.52 -10.60
CA ASN A 113 0.35 -16.13 -11.62
C ASN A 113 0.69 -17.60 -11.32
N SER A 114 0.91 -18.36 -12.40
CA SER A 114 1.23 -19.80 -12.37
C SER A 114 2.53 -20.14 -11.64
N THR A 115 3.35 -19.15 -11.33
CA THR A 115 4.62 -19.31 -10.62
C THR A 115 4.47 -19.16 -9.11
N CYS A 116 3.31 -18.74 -8.59
CA CYS A 116 3.07 -18.42 -7.16
C CYS A 116 3.99 -17.33 -6.58
N TYR A 117 4.84 -16.72 -7.42
CA TYR A 117 5.81 -15.68 -7.05
C TYR A 117 5.59 -14.43 -7.88
N ARG A 118 5.57 -13.28 -7.23
CA ARG A 118 5.34 -11.98 -7.87
C ARG A 118 6.54 -11.52 -8.68
N ASN A 119 6.26 -10.80 -9.76
CA ASN A 119 7.26 -10.22 -10.66
C ASN A 119 8.18 -11.28 -11.30
N VAL A 120 7.73 -12.54 -11.31
CA VAL A 120 8.40 -13.66 -11.99
C VAL A 120 7.58 -14.04 -13.20
N ALA A 121 8.24 -14.19 -14.35
CA ALA A 121 7.63 -14.66 -15.58
C ALA A 121 8.44 -15.82 -16.18
N TRP A 122 7.74 -16.79 -16.76
CA TRP A 122 8.36 -17.86 -17.54
C TRP A 122 8.71 -17.38 -18.96
N HIS A 123 9.99 -17.47 -19.31
CA HIS A 123 10.50 -17.09 -20.61
C HIS A 123 10.58 -18.29 -21.56
N LYS A 124 9.50 -18.53 -22.32
CA LYS A 124 9.31 -19.71 -23.20
C LYS A 124 10.53 -20.03 -24.09
N LYS A 125 11.10 -19.04 -24.79
CA LYS A 125 12.23 -19.28 -25.72
C LYS A 125 13.51 -19.78 -25.03
N ARG A 126 13.69 -19.48 -23.74
CA ARG A 126 14.88 -19.89 -22.98
C ARG A 126 14.59 -21.02 -22.01
N ASN A 127 13.33 -21.39 -21.82
CA ASN A 127 12.88 -22.34 -20.80
C ASN A 127 13.44 -22.00 -19.40
N ARG A 128 13.30 -20.72 -19.01
CA ARG A 128 13.82 -20.16 -17.74
C ARG A 128 12.83 -19.17 -17.15
N TYR A 129 12.89 -18.99 -15.83
CA TYR A 129 12.22 -17.90 -15.13
C TYR A 129 13.05 -16.62 -15.19
N GLN A 130 12.40 -15.47 -15.15
CA GLN A 130 13.07 -14.17 -15.08
C GLN A 130 12.26 -13.20 -14.21
N ALA A 131 12.97 -12.47 -13.35
CA ALA A 131 12.41 -11.34 -12.61
C ALA A 131 12.14 -10.16 -13.56
N ARG A 132 10.98 -9.50 -13.44
CA ARG A 132 10.63 -8.30 -14.21
C ARG A 132 9.90 -7.30 -13.32
N VAL A 133 10.47 -6.11 -13.18
CA VAL A 133 9.86 -4.97 -12.49
C VAL A 133 9.72 -3.81 -13.47
N GLN A 134 8.67 -3.00 -13.34
CA GLN A 134 8.43 -1.84 -14.19
C GLN A 134 8.36 -0.56 -13.35
N ARG A 135 8.91 0.54 -13.85
CA ARG A 135 8.79 1.88 -13.25
C ARG A 135 8.79 2.93 -14.35
N GLN A 136 7.78 3.81 -14.35
CA GLN A 136 7.68 4.96 -15.26
C GLN A 136 7.94 4.63 -16.75
N GLY A 137 7.42 3.49 -17.23
CA GLY A 137 7.60 3.02 -18.61
C GLY A 137 8.89 2.24 -18.88
N GLY A 138 9.86 2.24 -17.95
CA GLY A 138 11.05 1.40 -18.00
C GLY A 138 10.79 -0.02 -17.49
N SER A 139 11.56 -0.99 -18.01
CA SER A 139 11.55 -2.37 -17.51
C SER A 139 12.91 -2.78 -16.98
N PHE A 140 12.94 -3.24 -15.73
CA PHE A 140 14.11 -3.80 -15.06
C PHE A 140 13.97 -5.32 -15.04
N ARG A 141 15.04 -6.02 -15.42
CA ARG A 141 15.01 -7.48 -15.55
C ARG A 141 16.17 -8.10 -14.80
N GLY A 142 15.87 -9.16 -14.06
CA GLY A 142 16.88 -9.98 -13.42
C GLY A 142 17.52 -10.97 -14.39
N PRO A 143 18.52 -11.74 -13.92
CA PRO A 143 19.09 -12.84 -14.69
C PRO A 143 18.05 -13.94 -14.96
N PHE A 144 18.35 -14.82 -15.92
CA PHE A 144 17.53 -15.99 -16.20
C PHE A 144 17.84 -17.09 -15.18
N ARG A 145 16.81 -17.61 -14.51
CA ARG A 145 16.92 -18.67 -13.49
C ARG A 145 16.23 -19.95 -13.94
N LYS A 146 16.72 -21.09 -13.45
CA LYS A 146 16.05 -22.39 -13.66
C LYS A 146 14.89 -22.56 -12.69
N ASP A 147 15.05 -22.01 -11.48
CA ASP A 147 14.07 -22.08 -10.42
C ASP A 147 13.28 -20.77 -10.29
N ALA A 148 12.00 -20.89 -9.94
CA ALA A 148 11.11 -19.74 -9.81
C ALA A 148 11.36 -18.96 -8.51
N ALA A 149 11.79 -19.63 -7.43
CA ALA A 149 12.09 -18.97 -6.15
C ALA A 149 13.37 -18.13 -6.25
N GLU A 150 14.40 -18.61 -6.96
CA GLU A 150 15.58 -17.79 -7.28
C GLU A 150 15.22 -16.51 -8.04
N ALA A 151 14.38 -16.62 -9.07
CA ALA A 151 13.90 -15.45 -9.81
C ALA A 151 13.06 -14.52 -8.94
N ALA A 152 12.35 -15.06 -7.95
CA ALA A 152 11.58 -14.27 -6.99
C ALA A 152 12.50 -13.49 -6.02
N ARG A 153 13.62 -14.07 -5.59
CA ARG A 153 14.65 -13.34 -4.82
C ARG A 153 15.27 -12.21 -5.65
N ASP A 154 15.58 -12.46 -6.92
CA ASP A 154 16.06 -11.42 -7.82
C ASP A 154 15.01 -10.30 -7.98
N ALA A 155 13.72 -10.65 -8.03
CA ALA A 155 12.63 -9.68 -8.07
C ALA A 155 12.56 -8.84 -6.79
N ASP A 156 12.71 -9.45 -5.61
CA ASP A 156 12.72 -8.73 -4.33
C ASP A 156 13.91 -7.77 -4.25
N MET A 157 15.10 -8.18 -4.73
CA MET A 157 16.27 -7.29 -4.83
C MET A 157 15.99 -6.09 -5.75
N LEU A 158 15.37 -6.31 -6.91
CA LEU A 158 14.97 -5.22 -7.81
C LEU A 158 13.96 -4.28 -7.13
N LEU A 159 12.96 -4.82 -6.43
CA LEU A 159 11.97 -4.02 -5.73
C LEU A 159 12.60 -3.18 -4.61
N ARG A 160 13.53 -3.73 -3.83
CA ARG A 160 14.27 -2.97 -2.79
C ARG A 160 15.04 -1.79 -3.39
N GLY A 161 15.65 -1.98 -4.55
CA GLY A 161 16.39 -0.91 -5.23
C GLY A 161 15.50 0.13 -5.92
N ILE A 162 14.38 -0.29 -6.49
CA ILE A 162 13.50 0.57 -7.30
C ILE A 162 12.45 1.28 -6.45
N PHE A 163 11.93 0.61 -5.42
CA PHE A 163 10.82 1.02 -4.57
C PHE A 163 11.11 0.72 -3.08
N PRO A 164 12.15 1.35 -2.49
CA PRO A 164 12.62 1.02 -1.15
C PRO A 164 11.53 1.24 -0.09
N GLY A 165 11.23 0.21 0.71
CA GLY A 165 10.22 0.24 1.77
C GLY A 165 8.77 0.34 1.28
N ILE A 166 8.54 0.28 -0.04
CA ILE A 166 7.22 0.48 -0.63
C ILE A 166 6.52 -0.84 -0.91
N CYS A 167 7.23 -1.77 -1.54
CA CYS A 167 6.63 -2.97 -2.11
C CYS A 167 6.56 -4.12 -1.12
N ARG A 168 5.49 -4.92 -1.24
CA ARG A 168 5.40 -6.24 -0.63
C ARG A 168 6.31 -7.24 -1.36
N LEU A 169 7.09 -8.01 -0.60
CA LEU A 169 8.13 -8.90 -1.11
C LEU A 169 7.73 -10.38 -1.04
N ASN A 170 8.34 -11.21 -1.88
CA ASN A 170 8.14 -12.67 -1.86
C ASN A 170 8.81 -13.31 -0.64
N PHE A 171 9.97 -12.78 -0.26
CA PHE A 171 10.79 -13.16 0.88
C PHE A 171 11.19 -11.89 1.66
N PRO A 172 10.29 -11.34 2.49
CA PRO A 172 10.60 -10.17 3.30
C PRO A 172 11.61 -10.51 4.40
N ASP A 173 12.45 -9.53 4.75
CA ASP A 173 13.38 -9.57 5.88
C ASP A 173 12.99 -8.50 6.92
N GLY A 174 13.08 -8.82 8.21
CA GLY A 174 12.78 -7.86 9.30
C GLY A 174 11.34 -7.33 9.26
N ASP A 175 11.20 -6.01 9.17
CA ASP A 175 9.92 -5.29 9.17
C ASP A 175 9.31 -5.11 7.76
N GLU A 176 9.88 -5.76 6.74
CA GLU A 176 9.38 -5.69 5.37
C GLU A 176 8.03 -6.41 5.21
N LEU A 177 7.18 -5.87 4.32
CA LEU A 177 5.82 -6.38 4.16
C LEU A 177 5.79 -7.64 3.29
N PRO A 178 5.16 -8.75 3.72
CA PRO A 178 4.96 -9.92 2.88
C PRO A 178 3.88 -9.69 1.82
N ILE A 179 4.04 -10.38 0.68
CA ILE A 179 2.95 -10.63 -0.26
C ILE A 179 1.92 -11.54 0.40
N LEU A 180 0.63 -11.22 0.26
CA LEU A 180 -0.45 -12.06 0.76
C LEU A 180 -0.77 -13.13 -0.28
N ARG A 181 -0.55 -14.40 0.05
CA ARG A 181 -0.91 -15.52 -0.82
C ARG A 181 -2.33 -15.99 -0.47
N LYS A 182 -3.10 -16.43 -1.46
CA LYS A 182 -4.51 -16.87 -1.27
C LYS A 182 -4.68 -17.97 -0.21
N ASN A 183 -3.61 -18.71 0.11
CA ASN A 183 -3.65 -19.81 1.08
C ASN A 183 -3.31 -19.38 2.52
N ASP A 184 -2.93 -18.12 2.74
CA ASP A 184 -2.54 -17.60 4.06
C ASP A 184 -3.72 -16.90 4.78
N ALA A 185 -4.86 -16.71 4.10
CA ALA A 185 -6.12 -16.38 4.74
C ALA A 185 -6.67 -17.67 5.34
N GLY A 186 -6.29 -17.96 6.58
CA GLY A 186 -6.84 -19.09 7.33
C GLY A 186 -8.36 -19.14 7.23
N ASP A 187 -8.88 -20.32 6.96
CA ASP A 187 -10.29 -20.67 7.09
C ASP A 187 -10.79 -20.22 8.47
N SER A 188 -11.40 -19.04 8.53
CA SER A 188 -12.32 -18.68 9.60
C SER A 188 -13.74 -19.00 9.14
N HIS A 189 -13.98 -20.27 8.87
CA HIS A 189 -15.31 -20.87 8.89
C HIS A 189 -15.26 -22.06 9.84
N ALA A 190 -15.52 -21.76 11.11
CA ALA A 190 -16.08 -22.65 12.11
C ALA A 190 -17.17 -21.87 12.85
#